data_AF-A0AAD7ENK0-F1
#
_entry.id   AF-A0AAD7ENK0-F1
#
_cell.length_a   1.000
_cell.length_b   1.000
_cell.length_c   1.000
_cell.angle_alpha   90.00
_cell.angle_beta   90.00
_cell.angle_gamma   90.00
#
_symmetry.space_group_name_H-M   'P 1'
#
loop_
_entity.id
_entity.type
_entity.pdbx_description
1 polymer ?
#
loop_
_entity_poly.entity_id
_entity_poly.type
_entity_poly.pdbx_seq_one_letter_code
_entity_poly.pdbx_strand_id
1 'polypeptide(L)'
;MYGGINNGSAGQVLNASLAVDGGPPVFFVPSTQPAAVTTNNLIFNSGDLADGSHTLVVTAENDHTVWADYFLVKPGAASSASASPSALSNPTPHKTPTDLIILVAVGAGVLGLVVIAAFFFLRRRKRRRAPRQTAAGTSLACHPFIQLIPLQSRCPTSRPSRNLSAVSLPLRQVTRTPRCRGATHTSTRRPLRPGTRRAREICTERYRTASAG
;
A
#
# COMPACT_ATOMS: atom_id res chain seq x y z
N MET A 1 -1.75 11.48 -2.63
CA MET A 1 -1.81 10.57 -1.46
C MET A 1 -1.10 9.27 -1.81
N TYR A 2 -0.19 8.83 -0.94
CA TYR A 2 0.48 7.54 -1.05
C TYR A 2 0.05 6.61 0.06
N GLY A 3 0.04 5.31 -0.21
CA GLY A 3 -0.43 4.34 0.76
C GLY A 3 -0.11 2.88 0.48
N GLY A 4 -0.58 2.05 1.41
CA GLY A 4 -0.45 0.61 1.37
C GLY A 4 -1.60 -0.07 0.62
N ILE A 5 -1.28 -1.02 -0.24
CA ILE A 5 -2.24 -1.94 -0.85
C ILE A 5 -2.02 -3.30 -0.19
N ASN A 6 -2.92 -3.69 0.68
CA ASN A 6 -2.94 -5.04 1.25
C ASN A 6 -3.89 -5.93 0.45
N ASN A 7 -3.48 -7.19 0.27
CA ASN A 7 -4.47 -8.23 0.05
C ASN A 7 -5.24 -8.37 1.35
N GLY A 8 -6.55 -8.11 1.32
CA GLY A 8 -7.43 -8.72 2.30
C GLY A 8 -7.39 -10.24 2.19
N SER A 9 -8.45 -10.91 2.65
CA SER A 9 -8.63 -12.33 2.34
C SER A 9 -8.51 -12.58 0.82
N ALA A 10 -7.90 -13.71 0.44
CA ALA A 10 -7.44 -13.97 -0.93
C ALA A 10 -8.49 -13.64 -2.01
N GLY A 11 -8.15 -12.70 -2.90
CA GLY A 11 -8.94 -12.37 -4.10
C GLY A 11 -9.82 -11.12 -4.01
N GLN A 12 -9.80 -10.37 -2.91
CA GLN A 12 -10.53 -9.10 -2.83
C GLN A 12 -9.61 -7.91 -3.08
N VAL A 13 -9.96 -7.10 -4.08
CA VAL A 13 -9.24 -5.89 -4.49
C VAL A 13 -9.74 -4.71 -3.66
N LEU A 14 -8.83 -3.90 -3.12
CA LEU A 14 -9.17 -2.63 -2.47
C LEU A 14 -9.96 -1.75 -3.46
N ASN A 15 -11.13 -1.28 -3.05
CA ASN A 15 -11.91 -0.31 -3.82
C ASN A 15 -12.19 0.90 -2.92
N ALA A 16 -11.82 2.09 -3.39
CA ALA A 16 -12.04 3.32 -2.66
C ALA A 16 -12.45 4.44 -3.60
N SER A 17 -13.29 5.35 -3.13
CA SER A 17 -13.61 6.61 -3.80
C SER A 17 -13.01 7.78 -3.06
N LEU A 18 -12.46 8.74 -3.81
CA LEU A 18 -11.77 9.91 -3.27
C LEU A 18 -12.35 11.18 -3.90
N ALA A 19 -12.70 12.16 -3.08
CA ALA A 19 -13.24 13.44 -3.55
C ALA A 19 -12.57 14.61 -2.84
N VAL A 20 -12.27 15.67 -3.58
CA VAL A 20 -11.73 16.93 -3.05
C VAL A 20 -12.83 17.98 -3.10
N ASP A 21 -13.06 18.69 -1.99
CA ASP A 21 -13.98 19.83 -1.85
C ASP A 21 -15.42 19.55 -2.31
N GLY A 22 -15.90 18.32 -2.09
CA GLY A 22 -17.24 17.89 -2.51
C GLY A 22 -17.40 17.69 -4.02
N GLY A 23 -16.29 17.67 -4.78
CA GLY A 23 -16.29 17.36 -6.19
C GLY A 23 -16.66 15.89 -6.51
N PRO A 24 -16.71 15.53 -7.81
CA PRO A 24 -17.00 14.16 -8.24
C PRO A 24 -15.98 13.15 -7.68
N PRO A 25 -16.42 11.97 -7.20
CA PRO A 25 -15.50 10.95 -6.70
C PRO A 25 -14.62 10.35 -7.80
N VAL A 26 -13.34 10.19 -7.50
CA VAL A 26 -12.36 9.43 -8.29
C VAL A 26 -12.22 8.05 -7.66
N PHE A 27 -12.48 7.01 -8.43
CA PHE A 27 -12.37 5.63 -7.97
C PHE A 27 -10.95 5.10 -8.14
N PHE A 28 -10.41 4.54 -7.07
CA PHE A 28 -9.14 3.82 -7.07
C PHE A 28 -9.41 2.31 -7.04
N VAL A 29 -9.04 1.65 -8.13
CA VAL A 29 -9.04 0.19 -8.25
C VAL A 29 -7.65 -0.23 -8.75
N PRO A 30 -6.82 -0.90 -7.93
CA PRO A 30 -5.54 -1.44 -8.37
C PRO A 30 -5.70 -2.32 -9.61
N SER A 31 -4.91 -2.06 -10.66
CA SER A 31 -4.95 -2.85 -11.89
C SER A 31 -4.43 -4.30 -11.69
N THR A 32 -3.55 -4.49 -10.72
CA THR A 32 -3.02 -5.78 -10.33
C THR A 32 -3.03 -5.91 -8.82
N GLN A 33 -3.56 -7.03 -8.33
CA GLN A 33 -3.56 -7.34 -6.92
C GLN A 33 -2.19 -7.93 -6.53
N PRO A 34 -1.36 -7.21 -5.76
CA PRO A 34 -0.02 -7.68 -5.42
C PRO A 34 -0.13 -8.89 -4.49
N ALA A 35 0.68 -9.94 -4.68
CA ALA A 35 0.61 -11.14 -3.82
C ALA A 35 0.95 -10.89 -2.33
N ALA A 36 1.59 -9.75 -2.05
CA ALA A 36 1.97 -9.29 -0.71
C ALA A 36 1.56 -7.82 -0.54
N VAL A 37 1.53 -7.34 0.71
CA VAL A 37 1.29 -5.93 1.01
C VAL A 37 2.38 -5.09 0.34
N THR A 38 2.00 -4.14 -0.50
CA THR A 38 2.91 -3.12 -1.05
C THR A 38 2.66 -1.80 -0.36
N THR A 39 3.70 -1.00 -0.15
CA THR A 39 3.61 0.35 0.41
C THR A 39 4.05 1.37 -0.63
N ASN A 40 3.83 2.66 -0.34
CA ASN A 40 4.27 3.74 -1.22
C ASN A 40 3.65 3.69 -2.63
N ASN A 41 2.41 3.23 -2.75
CA ASN A 41 1.67 3.27 -4.01
C ASN A 41 0.96 4.61 -4.14
N LEU A 42 0.99 5.23 -5.33
CA LEU A 42 0.18 6.42 -5.61
C LEU A 42 -1.29 6.00 -5.71
N ILE A 43 -2.10 6.44 -4.74
CA ILE A 43 -3.54 6.12 -4.70
C ILE A 43 -4.35 7.23 -5.36
N PHE A 44 -3.96 8.49 -5.14
CA PHE A 44 -4.71 9.65 -5.61
C PHE A 44 -3.83 10.87 -5.85
N ASN A 45 -4.16 11.63 -6.89
CA ASN A 45 -3.56 12.92 -7.21
C ASN A 45 -4.68 13.92 -7.53
N SER A 46 -4.74 15.03 -6.79
CA SER A 46 -5.73 16.10 -7.01
C SER A 46 -5.40 16.98 -8.20
N GLY A 47 -4.15 16.96 -8.68
CA GLY A 47 -3.62 18.02 -9.56
C GLY A 47 -3.41 19.33 -8.80
N ASP A 48 -3.32 20.42 -9.56
CA ASP A 48 -3.19 21.76 -9.02
C ASP A 48 -4.53 22.23 -8.41
N LEU A 49 -4.47 22.70 -7.18
CA LEU A 49 -5.60 23.31 -6.48
C LEU A 49 -5.32 24.80 -6.28
N ALA A 50 -6.36 25.62 -6.24
CA ALA A 50 -6.22 27.04 -5.90
C ALA A 50 -5.68 27.20 -4.48
N ASP A 51 -5.07 28.35 -4.15
CA ASP A 51 -4.62 28.59 -2.78
C ASP A 51 -5.83 28.63 -1.83
N GLY A 52 -5.80 27.81 -0.76
CA GLY A 52 -6.90 27.74 0.18
C GLY A 52 -6.86 26.52 1.11
N SER A 53 -7.93 26.39 1.90
CA SER A 53 -8.19 25.19 2.70
C SER A 53 -9.00 24.20 1.86
N HIS A 54 -8.51 22.96 1.78
CA HIS A 54 -9.13 21.89 1.02
C HIS A 54 -9.48 20.71 1.92
N THR A 55 -10.53 19.97 1.56
CA THR A 55 -10.94 18.75 2.24
C THR A 55 -10.89 17.57 1.28
N LEU A 56 -10.06 16.57 1.59
CA LEU A 56 -10.06 15.27 0.92
C LEU A 56 -10.96 14.31 1.71
N VAL A 57 -11.98 13.79 1.06
CA VAL A 57 -12.84 12.71 1.58
C VAL A 57 -12.40 11.40 0.94
N VAL A 58 -12.14 10.39 1.78
CA VAL A 58 -11.75 9.05 1.36
C VAL A 58 -12.79 8.06 1.88
N THR A 59 -13.43 7.33 0.98
CA THR A 59 -14.46 6.34 1.29
C THR A 59 -14.00 4.98 0.83
N ALA A 60 -13.95 4.00 1.74
CA ALA A 60 -13.78 2.61 1.36
C ALA A 60 -15.11 2.10 0.77
N GLU A 61 -15.10 1.62 -0.46
CA GLU A 61 -16.29 1.10 -1.16
C GLU A 61 -16.55 -0.39 -0.85
N ASN A 62 -15.67 -1.00 -0.08
CA ASN A 62 -15.77 -2.36 0.41
C ASN A 62 -15.23 -2.46 1.85
N ASP A 63 -15.39 -3.62 2.49
CA ASP A 63 -14.97 -3.86 3.89
C ASP A 63 -13.44 -3.93 4.08
N HIS A 64 -12.67 -3.27 3.22
CA HIS A 64 -11.21 -3.23 3.28
C HIS A 64 -10.72 -1.90 3.86
N THR A 65 -9.66 -1.99 4.64
CA THR A 65 -8.99 -0.82 5.21
C THR A 65 -8.15 -0.13 4.14
N VAL A 66 -8.41 1.16 3.90
CA VAL A 66 -7.53 2.03 3.13
C VAL A 66 -6.39 2.48 4.04
N TRP A 67 -5.15 2.10 3.70
CA TRP A 67 -3.95 2.53 4.43
C TRP A 67 -3.34 3.75 3.75
N ALA A 68 -3.39 4.91 4.39
CA ALA A 68 -2.68 6.10 3.94
C ALA A 68 -1.33 6.17 4.67
N ASP A 69 -0.24 6.18 3.90
CA ASP A 69 1.12 6.28 4.45
C ASP A 69 1.46 7.76 4.67
N TYR A 70 1.35 8.58 3.62
CA TYR A 70 1.67 10.00 3.67
C TYR A 70 1.01 10.79 2.53
N PHE A 71 0.96 12.11 2.74
CA PHE A 71 0.53 13.08 1.74
C PHE A 71 1.75 13.87 1.26
N LEU A 72 1.90 13.99 -0.06
CA LEU A 72 2.79 14.96 -0.67
C LEU A 72 1.97 16.19 -1.03
N VAL A 73 2.25 17.29 -0.36
CA VAL A 73 1.68 18.60 -0.68
C VAL A 73 2.79 19.42 -1.31
N LYS A 74 2.61 19.77 -2.57
CA LYS A 74 3.48 20.73 -3.25
C LYS A 74 2.81 22.09 -3.13
N PRO A 75 3.36 23.04 -2.36
CA PRO A 75 2.81 24.39 -2.39
C PRO A 75 2.88 24.89 -3.83
N GLY A 76 1.81 25.55 -4.29
CA GLY A 76 1.85 26.27 -5.55
C GLY A 76 3.09 27.16 -5.53
N ALA A 77 3.83 27.24 -6.65
CA ALA A 77 4.76 28.34 -6.78
C ALA A 77 3.92 29.58 -6.54
N ALA A 78 4.18 30.31 -5.44
CA ALA A 78 3.48 31.56 -5.17
C ALA A 78 3.48 32.25 -6.52
N SER A 79 2.29 32.45 -7.10
CA SER A 79 2.19 33.27 -8.29
C SER A 79 2.68 34.60 -7.78
N SER A 80 3.97 34.85 -7.95
CA SER A 80 4.59 36.14 -7.80
C SER A 80 3.78 36.94 -8.78
N ALA A 81 2.71 37.57 -8.28
CA ALA A 81 1.89 38.46 -9.04
C ALA A 81 2.92 39.42 -9.59
N SER A 82 3.24 39.25 -10.87
CA SER A 82 4.10 40.14 -11.58
C SER A 82 3.30 41.42 -11.51
N ALA A 83 3.63 42.25 -10.52
CA ALA A 83 3.17 43.61 -10.43
C ALA A 83 3.69 44.20 -11.72
N SER A 84 2.84 44.18 -12.75
CA SER A 84 3.18 44.58 -14.10
C SER A 84 3.70 46.00 -13.97
N PRO A 85 5.01 46.27 -14.10
CA PRO A 85 5.41 47.65 -14.28
C PRO A 85 4.85 48.01 -15.64
N SER A 86 3.89 48.94 -15.68
CA SER A 86 3.39 49.55 -16.90
C SER A 86 4.57 50.20 -17.64
N ALA A 87 5.32 49.39 -18.40
CA ALA A 87 6.48 49.80 -19.15
C ALA A 87 6.27 49.38 -20.60
N LEU A 88 5.61 50.29 -21.33
CA LEU A 88 5.57 50.38 -22.77
C LEU A 88 6.98 50.17 -23.35
N SER A 89 7.24 49.02 -23.97
CA SER A 89 8.47 48.84 -24.75
C SER A 89 8.24 47.92 -25.95
N ASN A 90 8.71 48.44 -27.10
CA ASN A 90 8.60 47.88 -28.43
C ASN A 90 9.13 46.43 -28.55
N PRO A 91 8.53 45.61 -29.44
CA PRO A 91 9.02 44.27 -29.72
C PRO A 91 10.27 44.30 -30.61
N THR A 92 11.38 43.74 -30.12
CA THR A 92 12.48 43.26 -30.98
C THR A 92 12.49 41.73 -31.00
N PRO A 93 12.69 41.10 -32.17
CA PRO A 93 12.57 39.66 -32.35
C PRO A 93 13.88 38.96 -31.95
N HIS A 94 13.85 38.17 -30.88
CA HIS A 94 14.97 37.31 -30.50
C HIS A 94 14.71 35.85 -30.84
N LYS A 95 15.60 35.31 -31.68
CA LYS A 95 15.65 33.91 -32.11
C LYS A 95 16.03 33.01 -30.93
N THR A 96 15.26 31.94 -30.74
CA THR A 96 15.48 30.88 -29.75
C THR A 96 16.59 29.90 -30.19
N PRO A 97 17.63 29.64 -29.37
CA PRO A 97 18.58 28.56 -29.63
C PRO A 97 18.11 27.26 -28.96
N THR A 98 17.74 26.28 -29.79
CA THR A 98 17.18 24.97 -29.36
C THR A 98 18.25 23.88 -29.15
N ASP A 99 19.55 24.19 -29.27
CA ASP A 99 20.59 23.16 -29.47
C ASP A 99 21.47 22.77 -28.26
N LEU A 100 21.11 23.15 -27.02
CA LEU A 100 22.01 22.97 -25.86
C LEU A 100 21.52 21.98 -24.79
N ILE A 101 20.97 20.82 -25.17
CA ILE A 101 20.53 19.78 -24.19
C ILE A 101 21.18 18.39 -24.42
N ILE A 102 21.95 18.17 -25.49
CA ILE A 102 22.32 16.80 -25.90
C ILE A 102 23.62 16.24 -25.26
N LEU A 103 24.42 17.04 -24.54
CA LEU A 103 25.79 16.63 -24.17
C LEU A 103 25.98 15.91 -22.81
N VAL A 104 24.96 15.78 -21.96
CA VAL A 104 25.14 15.21 -20.59
C VAL A 104 24.81 13.71 -20.50
N ALA A 105 24.17 13.12 -21.52
CA ALA A 105 23.62 11.77 -21.42
C ALA A 105 24.65 10.62 -21.52
N VAL A 106 25.84 10.85 -22.11
CA VAL A 106 26.78 9.76 -22.43
C VAL A 106 27.70 9.41 -21.24
N GLY A 107 28.03 10.36 -20.37
CA GLY A 107 28.95 10.14 -19.24
C GLY A 107 28.37 9.26 -18.13
N ALA A 108 27.06 9.36 -17.87
CA ALA A 108 26.40 8.60 -16.80
C ALA A 108 26.23 7.11 -17.16
N GLY A 109 26.12 6.78 -18.45
CA GLY A 109 25.89 5.41 -18.91
C GLY A 109 27.07 4.47 -18.60
N VAL A 110 28.30 4.91 -18.86
CA VAL A 110 29.50 4.08 -18.64
C VAL A 110 29.77 3.88 -17.16
N LEU A 111 29.65 4.94 -16.34
CA LEU A 111 29.85 4.83 -14.89
C LEU A 111 28.78 3.94 -14.25
N GLY A 112 27.52 4.05 -14.70
CA GLY A 112 26.41 3.19 -14.27
C GLY A 112 26.65 1.72 -14.58
N LEU A 113 27.12 1.40 -15.80
CA LEU A 113 27.42 0.02 -16.22
C LEU A 113 28.53 -0.62 -15.38
N VAL A 114 29.58 0.14 -15.04
CA VAL A 114 30.68 -0.34 -14.18
C VAL A 114 30.18 -0.67 -12.77
N VAL A 115 29.34 0.19 -12.18
CA VAL A 115 28.76 -0.05 -10.84
C VAL A 115 27.85 -1.27 -10.82
N ILE A 116 26.99 -1.44 -11.84
CA ILE A 116 26.09 -2.60 -11.95
C ILE A 116 26.90 -3.89 -12.10
N ALA A 117 27.94 -3.90 -12.95
CA ALA A 117 28.80 -5.07 -13.13
C ALA A 117 29.54 -5.45 -11.84
N ALA A 118 30.09 -4.46 -11.11
CA ALA A 118 30.75 -4.68 -9.83
C ALA A 118 29.79 -5.27 -8.78
N PHE A 119 28.56 -4.75 -8.69
CA PHE A 119 27.54 -5.24 -7.77
C PHE A 119 27.17 -6.71 -8.02
N PHE A 120 26.96 -7.08 -9.28
CA PHE A 120 26.69 -8.48 -9.65
C PHE A 120 27.89 -9.40 -9.37
N PHE A 121 29.11 -8.94 -9.62
CA PHE A 121 30.32 -9.71 -9.35
C PHE A 121 30.48 -9.99 -7.84
N LEU A 122 30.24 -8.99 -6.98
CA LEU A 122 30.29 -9.14 -5.53
C LEU A 122 29.18 -10.07 -5.00
N ARG A 123 27.95 -9.95 -5.52
CA ARG A 123 26.86 -10.87 -5.16
C ARG A 123 27.17 -12.31 -5.57
N ARG A 124 27.75 -12.52 -6.76
CA ARG A 124 28.12 -13.84 -7.25
C ARG A 124 29.25 -14.45 -6.42
N ARG A 125 30.21 -13.63 -5.98
CA ARG A 125 31.30 -14.07 -5.09
C ARG A 125 30.79 -14.49 -3.71
N LYS A 126 29.82 -13.75 -3.14
CA LYS A 126 29.27 -14.07 -1.80
C LYS A 126 28.53 -15.41 -1.75
N ARG A 127 27.92 -15.84 -2.86
CA ARG A 127 27.26 -17.17 -2.95
C ARG A 127 28.22 -18.36 -2.90
N ARG A 128 29.53 -18.17 -3.06
CA ARG A 128 30.52 -19.26 -3.02
C ARG A 128 31.09 -19.51 -1.61
N ARG A 129 30.67 -18.75 -0.61
CA ARG A 129 31.06 -18.96 0.79
C ARG A 129 29.88 -19.56 1.55
N ALA A 130 29.43 -20.73 1.12
CA ALA A 130 28.69 -21.61 2.01
C ALA A 130 29.71 -22.11 3.05
N PRO A 131 29.52 -21.83 4.35
CA PRO A 131 30.34 -22.45 5.37
C PRO A 131 30.16 -23.96 5.22
N ARG A 132 31.27 -24.67 4.99
CA ARG A 132 31.35 -26.12 5.24
C ARG A 132 30.89 -26.30 6.68
N GLN A 133 29.66 -26.76 6.86
CA GLN A 133 29.19 -27.24 8.14
C GLN A 133 30.04 -28.46 8.45
N THR A 134 31.01 -28.25 9.34
CA THR A 134 31.73 -29.31 10.03
C THR A 134 30.68 -30.04 10.86
N ALA A 135 30.21 -31.16 10.33
CA ALA A 135 29.41 -32.12 11.05
C ALA A 135 30.28 -32.73 12.16
N ALA A 136 30.03 -32.35 13.41
CA ALA A 136 30.58 -33.03 14.56
C ALA A 136 29.59 -32.94 15.73
N GLY A 137 28.82 -34.01 15.92
CA GLY A 137 28.17 -34.41 17.19
C GLY A 137 27.07 -33.46 17.69
N THR A 138 26.04 -33.87 18.42
CA THR A 138 25.77 -35.13 19.10
C THR A 138 24.29 -35.06 19.54
N SER A 139 23.75 -36.22 19.88
CA SER A 139 22.65 -36.40 20.84
C SER A 139 21.23 -36.50 20.28
N LEU A 140 20.91 -37.75 19.97
CA LEU A 140 19.60 -38.37 20.13
C LEU A 140 19.06 -38.16 21.55
N ALA A 141 17.89 -37.53 21.68
CA ALA A 141 16.95 -37.78 22.78
C ALA A 141 15.55 -37.38 22.28
N CYS A 142 14.72 -38.36 21.92
CA CYS A 142 13.60 -38.82 22.76
C CYS A 142 12.76 -37.67 23.37
N HIS A 143 11.62 -37.34 22.75
CA HIS A 143 10.32 -37.81 23.23
C HIS A 143 9.15 -37.27 22.39
N PRO A 144 8.15 -38.10 22.05
CA PRO A 144 6.84 -37.64 21.61
C PRO A 144 5.97 -37.43 22.86
N PHE A 145 5.54 -36.20 23.12
CA PHE A 145 4.49 -35.96 24.11
C PHE A 145 3.41 -35.08 23.51
N ILE A 146 2.32 -35.76 23.15
CA ILE A 146 1.01 -35.19 22.90
C ILE A 146 0.55 -34.54 24.20
N GLN A 147 0.41 -33.22 24.23
CA GLN A 147 -0.44 -32.56 25.22
C GLN A 147 -1.57 -31.80 24.56
N LEU A 148 -2.75 -32.26 24.93
CA LEU A 148 -4.06 -31.69 24.64
C LEU A 148 -4.20 -30.31 25.29
N ILE A 149 -4.96 -29.49 24.58
CA ILE A 149 -5.45 -28.15 24.87
C ILE A 149 -6.07 -28.03 26.27
N PRO A 150 -5.90 -26.88 26.95
CA PRO A 150 -6.98 -26.28 27.72
C PRO A 150 -7.49 -25.01 27.05
N LEU A 151 -8.77 -25.04 26.71
CA LEU A 151 -9.59 -23.88 26.40
C LEU A 151 -9.52 -22.93 27.59
N GLN A 152 -8.82 -21.80 27.46
CA GLN A 152 -8.96 -20.69 28.40
C GLN A 152 -9.86 -19.64 27.77
N SER A 153 -11.16 -19.79 28.03
CA SER A 153 -12.07 -18.66 28.11
C SER A 153 -11.62 -17.76 29.26
N ARG A 154 -11.21 -16.53 28.99
CA ARG A 154 -11.18 -15.46 30.00
C ARG A 154 -11.90 -14.24 29.46
N CYS A 155 -12.92 -13.86 30.22
CA CYS A 155 -13.82 -12.75 30.01
C CYS A 155 -13.12 -11.38 30.01
N PRO A 156 -13.75 -10.35 29.44
CA PRO A 156 -13.29 -8.97 29.50
C PRO A 156 -13.51 -8.40 30.91
N THR A 157 -12.44 -7.95 31.56
CA THR A 157 -12.55 -7.15 32.78
C THR A 157 -12.73 -5.69 32.39
N SER A 158 -13.99 -5.24 32.49
CA SER A 158 -14.36 -3.83 32.54
C SER A 158 -13.72 -3.18 33.77
N ARG A 159 -12.95 -2.10 33.57
CA ARG A 159 -12.51 -1.21 34.65
C ARG A 159 -13.15 0.16 34.44
N PRO A 160 -14.05 0.62 35.32
CA PRO A 160 -14.54 2.00 35.30
C PRO A 160 -13.70 2.90 36.23
N SER A 161 -13.88 4.22 36.03
CA SER A 161 -13.61 5.30 37.00
C SER A 161 -12.15 5.78 37.06
N ARG A 162 -11.76 7.06 37.03
CA ARG A 162 -12.41 8.40 37.11
C ARG A 162 -11.23 9.40 36.91
N ASN A 163 -11.32 10.49 36.13
CA ASN A 163 -11.63 11.87 36.57
C ASN A 163 -11.31 12.78 35.36
N LEU A 164 -12.27 13.48 34.77
CA LEU A 164 -12.71 14.85 35.09
C LEU A 164 -11.69 15.95 34.74
N SER A 165 -11.88 16.55 33.56
CA SER A 165 -11.81 18.01 33.36
C SER A 165 -12.89 18.38 32.34
N ALA A 166 -13.92 19.06 32.85
CA ALA A 166 -15.08 19.50 32.10
C ALA A 166 -14.74 20.76 31.28
N VAL A 167 -15.01 20.72 29.98
CA VAL A 167 -15.17 21.91 29.14
C VAL A 167 -16.59 21.82 28.59
N SER A 168 -17.48 22.62 29.17
CA SER A 168 -18.87 22.75 28.74
C SER A 168 -18.94 23.51 27.41
N LEU A 169 -19.54 22.89 26.39
CA LEU A 169 -20.12 23.58 25.24
C LEU A 169 -21.54 23.07 24.99
N PRO A 170 -22.48 23.95 24.59
CA PRO A 170 -23.91 23.65 24.59
C PRO A 170 -24.27 22.67 23.46
N LEU A 171 -24.81 21.51 23.85
CA LEU A 171 -25.30 20.47 22.95
C LEU A 171 -26.68 20.86 22.42
N ARG A 172 -26.77 21.06 21.10
CA ARG A 172 -28.02 21.17 20.35
C ARG A 172 -28.68 19.79 20.31
N GLN A 173 -29.84 19.66 20.95
CA GLN A 173 -30.62 18.43 20.99
C GLN A 173 -31.14 18.06 19.60
N VAL A 174 -30.81 16.86 19.12
CA VAL A 174 -31.47 16.22 17.98
C VAL A 174 -32.21 15.00 18.50
N THR A 175 -33.54 15.10 18.47
CA THR A 175 -34.50 14.07 18.84
C THR A 175 -34.37 12.87 17.89
N ARG A 176 -34.02 11.69 18.42
CA ARG A 176 -34.11 10.41 17.70
C ARG A 176 -35.26 9.59 18.29
N THR A 177 -36.19 9.21 17.43
CA THR A 177 -37.28 8.28 17.72
C THR A 177 -36.78 6.82 17.65
N PRO A 178 -37.35 5.89 18.45
CA PRO A 178 -37.00 4.48 18.41
C PRO A 178 -37.92 3.72 17.43
N ARG A 179 -37.37 2.79 16.64
CA ARG A 179 -38.19 1.84 15.88
C ARG A 179 -37.68 0.39 16.04
N CYS A 180 -38.62 -0.38 16.58
CA CYS A 180 -38.80 -1.79 16.90
C CYS A 180 -37.88 -2.91 16.35
N ARG A 181 -37.58 -3.80 17.31
CA ARG A 181 -37.37 -5.26 17.26
C ARG A 181 -38.17 -6.06 16.21
N GLY A 182 -37.49 -7.07 15.65
CA GLY A 182 -38.02 -8.38 15.24
C GLY A 182 -36.83 -9.34 15.06
N ALA A 183 -36.55 -10.27 15.98
CA ALA A 183 -37.08 -11.64 16.09
C ALA A 183 -36.39 -12.67 15.15
N THR A 184 -35.43 -13.39 15.75
CA THR A 184 -35.10 -14.83 15.63
C THR A 184 -35.28 -15.59 14.30
N HIS A 185 -34.20 -16.23 13.84
CA HIS A 185 -34.25 -17.64 13.43
C HIS A 185 -32.88 -18.33 13.63
N THR A 186 -32.87 -19.26 14.58
CA THR A 186 -31.81 -20.23 14.86
C THR A 186 -31.82 -21.30 13.77
N SER A 187 -30.68 -21.61 13.14
CA SER A 187 -30.54 -22.85 12.36
C SER A 187 -29.16 -23.45 12.54
N THR A 188 -29.13 -24.44 13.41
CA THR A 188 -27.99 -25.28 13.78
C THR A 188 -27.88 -26.42 12.78
N ARG A 189 -26.83 -26.46 11.95
CA ARG A 189 -26.34 -27.72 11.34
C ARG A 189 -24.81 -27.72 11.21
N ARG A 190 -24.19 -28.58 12.01
CA ARG A 190 -22.93 -29.30 11.76
C ARG A 190 -23.28 -30.81 11.82
N PRO A 191 -22.41 -31.75 11.43
CA PRO A 191 -21.12 -31.68 10.72
C PRO A 191 -21.06 -32.66 9.53
N LEU A 192 -19.95 -32.68 8.77
CA LEU A 192 -19.39 -33.90 8.14
C LEU A 192 -17.93 -33.62 7.70
N ARG A 193 -16.96 -34.18 8.44
CA ARG A 193 -15.68 -34.71 7.91
C ARG A 193 -15.97 -36.17 7.48
N PRO A 194 -15.19 -36.88 6.62
CA PRO A 194 -13.76 -36.69 6.29
C PRO A 194 -13.41 -36.88 4.79
N GLY A 195 -12.17 -36.59 4.40
CA GLY A 195 -11.67 -36.90 3.05
C GLY A 195 -10.19 -36.63 2.85
N THR A 196 -9.36 -37.58 3.28
CA THR A 196 -7.98 -37.76 2.81
C THR A 196 -7.98 -38.09 1.32
N ARG A 197 -7.18 -37.39 0.49
CA ARG A 197 -6.68 -37.94 -0.80
C ARG A 197 -5.49 -37.13 -1.36
N ARG A 198 -4.36 -37.84 -1.47
CA ARG A 198 -3.36 -37.89 -2.57
C ARG A 198 -2.84 -36.57 -3.15
N ALA A 199 -1.56 -36.25 -3.05
CA ALA A 199 -0.43 -36.84 -3.82
C ALA A 199 -0.59 -36.71 -5.35
N ARG A 200 0.24 -35.84 -5.94
CA ARG A 200 0.84 -35.81 -7.30
C ARG A 200 1.56 -34.45 -7.43
N GLU A 201 2.88 -34.34 -7.42
CA GLU A 201 3.90 -34.85 -8.36
C GLU A 201 3.67 -34.42 -9.83
N ILE A 202 4.68 -33.72 -10.35
CA ILE A 202 5.11 -33.60 -11.77
C ILE A 202 4.33 -32.61 -12.66
N CYS A 203 4.98 -31.49 -13.02
CA CYS A 203 5.43 -31.28 -14.40
C CYS A 203 6.37 -30.08 -14.52
N THR A 204 7.67 -30.38 -14.63
CA THR A 204 8.63 -29.56 -15.35
C THR A 204 8.32 -29.64 -16.84
N GLU A 205 7.99 -28.51 -17.49
CA GLU A 205 7.91 -28.45 -18.94
C GLU A 205 8.80 -27.33 -19.48
N ARG A 206 9.86 -27.78 -20.15
CA ARG A 206 10.75 -27.00 -21.01
C ARG A 206 10.00 -26.63 -22.28
N TYR A 207 9.91 -25.35 -22.61
CA TYR A 207 9.82 -24.88 -24.01
C TYR A 207 11.10 -24.07 -24.25
N ARG A 208 12.14 -24.65 -24.87
CA ARG A 208 12.33 -24.94 -26.31
C ARG A 208 12.35 -23.66 -27.13
N THR A 209 13.59 -23.18 -27.30
CA THR A 209 14.06 -22.24 -28.31
C THR A 209 13.72 -22.71 -29.73
N ALA A 210 13.05 -21.85 -30.50
CA ALA A 210 13.15 -21.77 -31.96
C ALA A 210 13.86 -20.44 -32.25
N SER A 211 15.05 -20.42 -32.86
CA SER A 211 15.30 -20.60 -34.30
C SER A 211 14.64 -19.52 -35.16
N ALA A 212 15.31 -18.38 -35.28
CA ALA A 212 15.34 -17.50 -36.44
C ALA A 212 16.79 -16.99 -36.48
N GLY A 213 17.56 -17.19 -37.55
CA GLY A 213 17.29 -16.66 -38.88
C GLY A 213 18.33 -15.57 -39.10
#